data_AF-A0A7M2WSP8-F1
#
_entry.id   AF-A0A7M2WSP8-F1
#
_cell.length_a   1.000
_cell.length_b   1.000
_cell.length_c   1.000
_cell.angle_alpha   90.00
_cell.angle_beta   90.00
_cell.angle_gamma   90.00
#
_symmetry.space_group_name_H-M   'P 1'
#
loop_
_entity.id
_entity.type
_entity.pdbx_description
1 polymer ?
#
loop_
_entity_poly.entity_id
_entity_poly.type
_entity_poly.pdbx_seq_one_letter_code
_entity_poly.pdbx_strand_id
1 'polypeptide(L)'
;MRRTLIRTGLVALLAVAGGVTAGCTTKSEGERTLENADKHEQAGATIRRGELLVQEGAASEARGLAIKRQGDNTEGDRMIAEGRAKQAQGNKLIEEGRKMRP
;
A
#
# COMPACT_ATOMS: atom_id res chain seq x y z
N MET A 1 16.19 2.63 59.16
CA MET A 1 15.34 1.43 58.92
C MET A 1 13.92 1.71 59.41
N ARG A 2 12.92 1.27 58.62
CA ARG A 2 11.46 1.21 58.89
C ARG A 2 10.69 2.53 58.69
N ARG A 3 9.52 2.61 58.05
CA ARG A 3 8.67 1.78 57.15
C ARG A 3 7.47 2.70 56.87
N THR A 4 7.22 3.10 55.62
CA THR A 4 6.03 2.72 54.83
C THR A 4 4.71 2.76 55.62
N LEU A 5 3.92 3.82 55.47
CA LEU A 5 2.48 3.86 55.81
C LEU A 5 1.82 5.11 55.20
N ILE A 6 1.79 5.18 53.87
CA ILE A 6 0.86 6.03 53.14
C ILE A 6 0.16 5.09 52.16
N ARG A 7 -1.03 4.59 52.51
CA ARG A 7 -2.08 4.05 51.62
C ARG A 7 -3.07 3.17 52.39
N THR A 8 -3.74 3.76 53.37
CA THR A 8 -4.95 3.19 53.98
C THR A 8 -6.04 4.24 54.03
N GLY A 9 -6.27 4.86 52.87
CA GLY A 9 -7.41 5.71 52.63
C GLY A 9 -7.85 5.51 51.20
N LEU A 10 -9.16 5.32 51.04
CA LEU A 10 -9.93 5.40 49.80
C LEU A 10 -10.21 4.10 49.03
N VAL A 11 -11.49 3.75 49.12
CA VAL A 11 -12.37 3.13 48.11
C VAL A 11 -12.34 1.61 47.97
N ALA A 12 -13.09 0.96 48.86
CA ALA A 12 -14.02 -0.07 48.41
C ALA A 12 -15.35 0.61 48.09
N LEU A 13 -15.77 0.65 46.82
CA LEU A 13 -17.18 0.84 46.50
C LEU A 13 -17.53 0.17 45.16
N LEU A 14 -18.34 -0.88 45.32
CA LEU A 14 -19.34 -1.44 44.41
C LEU A 14 -18.87 -2.09 43.09
N ALA A 15 -18.87 -3.41 43.14
CA ALA A 15 -19.22 -4.27 42.02
C ALA A 15 -20.64 -3.97 41.52
N VAL A 16 -20.81 -3.88 40.20
CA VAL A 16 -22.07 -4.25 39.53
C VAL A 16 -21.74 -5.20 38.40
N ALA A 17 -22.44 -6.33 38.46
CA ALA A 17 -22.41 -7.45 37.55
C ALA A 17 -22.82 -7.09 36.12
N GLY A 18 -22.33 -7.88 35.17
CA GLY A 18 -22.68 -7.86 33.75
C GLY A 18 -21.45 -8.31 32.97
N GLY A 19 -21.15 -9.59 32.81
CA GLY A 19 -22.08 -10.59 32.29
C GLY A 19 -22.04 -10.56 30.77
N VAL A 20 -21.80 -11.73 30.17
CA VAL A 20 -21.96 -12.07 28.75
C VAL A 20 -20.71 -11.93 27.86
N THR A 21 -20.00 -13.05 27.80
CA THR A 21 -19.43 -13.61 26.56
C THR A 21 -20.42 -13.52 25.39
N ALA A 22 -20.10 -12.77 24.34
CA ALA A 22 -20.71 -12.95 23.02
C ALA A 22 -19.79 -12.39 21.93
N GLY A 23 -19.36 -13.28 21.03
CA GLY A 23 -18.69 -12.89 19.79
C GLY A 23 -19.60 -11.97 18.98
N CYS A 24 -19.16 -10.74 18.80
CA CYS A 24 -19.55 -9.89 17.69
C CYS A 24 -18.45 -8.86 17.50
N THR A 25 -17.47 -9.19 16.67
CA THR A 25 -16.53 -8.21 16.11
C THR A 25 -17.30 -7.36 15.09
N THR A 26 -18.25 -6.56 15.54
CA THR A 26 -18.83 -5.51 14.72
C THR A 26 -17.79 -4.40 14.61
N LYS A 27 -16.95 -4.48 13.57
CA LYS A 27 -15.97 -3.44 13.22
C LYS A 27 -16.60 -2.07 13.43
N SER A 28 -16.00 -1.27 14.30
CA SER A 28 -16.44 0.08 14.61
C SER A 28 -16.38 0.96 13.37
N GLU A 29 -17.20 2.01 13.29
CA GLU A 29 -17.17 2.94 12.14
C GLU A 29 -15.80 3.64 11.99
N GLY A 30 -15.07 3.81 13.09
CA GLY A 30 -13.67 4.27 13.11
C GLY A 30 -12.69 3.28 12.47
N GLU A 31 -12.85 1.98 12.73
CA GLU A 31 -12.04 0.96 12.06
C GLU A 31 -12.36 0.86 10.56
N ARG A 32 -13.61 1.05 10.14
CA ARG A 32 -13.99 1.08 8.72
C ARG A 32 -13.41 2.29 7.97
N THR A 33 -13.28 3.44 8.64
CA THR A 33 -12.69 4.65 8.03
C THR A 33 -11.17 4.51 7.88
N LEU A 34 -10.48 3.90 8.85
CA LEU A 34 -9.06 3.57 8.73
C LEU A 34 -8.80 2.52 7.65
N GLU A 35 -9.62 1.46 7.59
CA GLU A 35 -9.49 0.41 6.57
C GLU A 35 -9.71 0.95 5.14
N ASN A 36 -10.59 1.94 4.98
CA ASN A 36 -10.80 2.61 3.69
C ASN A 36 -9.65 3.58 3.35
N ALA A 37 -9.08 4.27 4.33
CA ALA A 37 -7.90 5.11 4.13
C ALA A 37 -6.69 4.28 3.66
N ASP A 38 -6.46 3.12 4.30
CA ASP A 38 -5.39 2.19 3.92
C ASP A 38 -5.57 1.66 2.50
N LYS A 39 -6.80 1.30 2.11
CA LYS A 39 -7.11 0.87 0.73
C LYS A 39 -6.84 1.97 -0.29
N HIS A 40 -7.18 3.22 0.03
CA HIS A 40 -6.87 4.38 -0.81
C HIS A 40 -5.37 4.63 -0.93
N GLU A 41 -4.61 4.49 0.17
CA GLU A 41 -3.16 4.64 0.16
C GLU A 41 -2.50 3.53 -0.67
N GLN A 42 -2.93 2.28 -0.49
CA GLN A 42 -2.45 1.14 -1.27
C GLN A 42 -2.78 1.28 -2.76
N ALA A 43 -3.99 1.71 -3.09
CA ALA A 43 -4.39 2.05 -4.46
C ALA A 43 -3.47 3.12 -5.06
N GLY A 44 -3.23 4.21 -4.33
CA GLY A 44 -2.34 5.30 -4.75
C GLY A 44 -0.87 4.88 -4.88
N ALA A 45 -0.39 3.99 -4.02
CA ALA A 45 0.95 3.42 -4.12
C ALA A 45 1.10 2.51 -5.35
N THR A 46 0.06 1.73 -5.66
CA THR A 46 0.03 0.82 -6.82
C THR A 46 0.01 1.60 -8.12
N ILE A 47 -0.79 2.68 -8.20
CA ILE A 47 -0.81 3.59 -9.35
C ILE A 47 0.57 4.23 -9.55
N ARG A 48 1.18 4.80 -8.49
CA ARG A 48 2.52 5.41 -8.58
C ARG A 48 3.58 4.43 -9.05
N ARG A 49 3.52 3.18 -8.57
CA ARG A 49 4.44 2.12 -9.02
C ARG A 49 4.23 1.78 -10.50
N GLY A 50 2.97 1.76 -10.94
CA GLY A 50 2.65 1.57 -12.35
C GLY A 50 3.16 2.71 -13.24
N GLU A 51 2.98 3.96 -12.81
CA GLU A 51 3.49 5.15 -13.52
C GLU A 51 5.02 5.14 -13.64
N LEU A 52 5.73 4.75 -12.58
CA LEU A 52 7.20 4.56 -12.61
C LEU A 52 7.61 3.53 -13.65
N LEU A 53 6.94 2.37 -13.71
CA LEU A 53 7.23 1.34 -14.71
C LEU A 53 6.97 1.81 -16.14
N VAL A 54 5.94 2.64 -16.36
CA VAL A 54 5.69 3.27 -17.67
C VAL A 54 6.82 4.22 -18.05
N GLN A 55 7.27 5.07 -17.12
CA GLN A 55 8.40 5.98 -17.36
C GLN A 55 9.70 5.22 -17.63
N GLU A 56 10.02 4.21 -16.83
CA GLU A 56 11.18 3.34 -17.05
C GLU A 56 11.12 2.64 -18.39
N GLY A 57 9.94 2.14 -18.77
CA GLY A 57 9.72 1.51 -20.05
C GLY A 57 9.93 2.47 -21.22
N ALA A 58 9.44 3.70 -21.13
CA ALA A 58 9.68 4.76 -22.12
C ALA A 58 11.17 5.13 -22.22
N ALA A 59 11.88 5.20 -21.09
CA ALA A 59 13.33 5.43 -21.08
C ALA A 59 14.11 4.28 -21.74
N SER A 60 13.73 3.03 -21.48
CA SER A 60 14.30 1.85 -22.16
C SER A 60 14.04 1.88 -23.67
N GLU A 61 12.83 2.25 -24.10
CA GLU A 61 12.50 2.39 -25.52
C GLU A 61 13.33 3.48 -26.21
N ALA A 62 13.49 4.64 -25.56
CA ALA A 62 14.33 5.72 -26.08
C ALA A 62 15.81 5.31 -26.22
N ARG A 63 16.32 4.54 -25.25
CA ARG A 63 17.69 3.98 -25.31
C ARG A 63 17.81 2.95 -26.44
N GLY A 64 16.84 2.05 -26.59
CA GLY A 64 16.84 1.08 -27.67
C GLY A 64 16.80 1.73 -29.05
N LEU A 65 16.00 2.79 -29.22
CA LEU A 65 15.99 3.62 -30.44
C LEU A 65 17.35 4.28 -30.71
N ALA A 66 18.05 4.75 -29.68
CA ALA A 66 19.39 5.30 -29.83
C ALA A 66 20.40 4.23 -30.28
N ILE A 67 20.32 3.01 -29.75
CA ILE A 67 21.17 1.88 -30.12
C ILE A 67 20.90 1.45 -31.58
N LYS A 68 19.63 1.39 -32.01
CA LYS A 68 19.29 1.14 -33.43
C LYS A 68 19.91 2.17 -34.36
N ARG A 69 19.88 3.45 -33.98
CA ARG A 69 20.51 4.53 -34.76
C ARG A 69 22.03 4.41 -34.85
N GLN A 70 22.67 3.76 -33.87
CA GLN A 70 24.10 3.47 -33.87
C GLN A 70 24.46 2.24 -34.73
N GLY A 71 23.47 1.53 -35.27
CA GLY A 71 23.65 0.39 -36.18
C GLY A 71 23.45 -0.98 -35.53
N ASP A 72 23.22 -1.06 -34.22
CA ASP A 72 22.90 -2.31 -33.54
C ASP A 72 21.39 -2.49 -33.40
N ASN A 73 20.79 -3.10 -34.43
CA ASN A 73 19.35 -3.28 -34.47
C ASN A 73 18.85 -4.34 -33.48
N THR A 74 19.63 -5.40 -33.24
CA THR A 74 19.21 -6.52 -32.38
C THR A 74 19.10 -6.08 -30.93
N GLU A 75 20.11 -5.38 -30.42
CA GLU A 75 20.12 -4.89 -29.04
C GLU A 75 19.10 -3.76 -28.86
N GLY A 76 18.97 -2.88 -29.85
CA GLY A 76 17.97 -1.82 -29.85
C GLY A 76 16.54 -2.36 -29.84
N ASP A 77 16.21 -3.35 -30.68
CA ASP A 77 14.88 -3.97 -30.71
C ASP A 77 14.56 -4.73 -29.43
N ARG A 78 15.55 -5.40 -28.82
CA ARG A 78 15.41 -6.05 -27.50
C ARG A 78 15.04 -5.03 -26.42
N MET A 79 15.76 -3.92 -26.35
CA MET A 79 15.53 -2.90 -25.31
C MET A 79 14.20 -2.16 -25.51
N ILE A 80 13.76 -1.96 -26.77
CA ILE A 80 12.43 -1.46 -27.09
C ILE A 80 11.33 -2.44 -26.66
N ALA A 81 11.52 -3.75 -26.89
CA ALA A 81 10.56 -4.76 -26.48
C ALA A 81 10.44 -4.83 -24.94
N GLU A 82 11.56 -4.80 -24.22
CA GLU A 82 11.57 -4.72 -22.76
C GLU A 82 10.91 -3.45 -22.24
N GLY A 83 11.16 -2.31 -22.89
CA GLY A 83 10.52 -1.04 -22.56
C GLY A 83 9.00 -1.11 -22.68
N ARG A 84 8.50 -1.65 -23.79
CA ARG A 84 7.06 -1.87 -24.01
C ARG A 84 6.45 -2.86 -23.01
N ALA A 85 7.17 -3.91 -22.64
CA ALA A 85 6.72 -4.86 -21.62
C ALA A 85 6.56 -4.19 -20.24
N LYS A 86 7.51 -3.33 -19.84
CA LYS A 86 7.43 -2.54 -18.60
C LYS A 86 6.27 -1.55 -18.62
N GLN A 87 6.05 -0.85 -19.75
CA GLN A 87 4.88 0.02 -19.90
C GLN A 87 3.57 -0.75 -19.76
N ALA A 88 3.47 -1.93 -20.37
CA ALA A 88 2.28 -2.78 -20.25
C ALA A 88 2.05 -3.26 -18.80
N GLN A 89 3.11 -3.64 -18.07
CA GLN A 89 3.01 -3.98 -16.65
C GLN A 89 2.60 -2.76 -15.81
N GLY A 90 3.19 -1.60 -16.08
CA GLY A 90 2.85 -0.36 -15.40
C GLY A 90 1.39 0.03 -15.58
N ASN A 91 0.88 -0.07 -16.81
CA ASN A 91 -0.53 0.19 -17.12
C ASN A 91 -1.47 -0.78 -16.38
N LYS A 92 -1.11 -2.07 -16.26
CA LYS A 92 -1.89 -3.04 -15.47
C LYS A 92 -1.95 -2.64 -13.99
N LEU A 93 -0.82 -2.24 -13.39
CA LEU A 93 -0.80 -1.78 -12.00
C LEU A 93 -1.62 -0.50 -11.79
N ILE A 94 -1.60 0.43 -12.76
CA ILE A 94 -2.45 1.63 -12.71
C ILE A 94 -3.93 1.23 -12.74
N GLU A 95 -4.31 0.29 -13.60
CA GLU A 95 -5.69 -0.20 -13.70
C GLU A 95 -6.13 -0.94 -12.43
N GLU A 96 -5.28 -1.78 -11.87
CA GLU A 96 -5.50 -2.47 -10.59
C GLU A 96 -5.67 -1.46 -9.45
N GLY A 97 -4.78 -0.47 -9.36
CA GLY A 97 -4.90 0.61 -8.38
C GLY A 97 -6.16 1.45 -8.55
N ARG A 98 -6.62 1.69 -9.78
CA ARG A 98 -7.90 2.36 -10.03
C ARG A 98 -9.10 1.51 -9.61
N LYS A 99 -9.05 0.20 -9.82
CA LYS A 99 -10.10 -0.75 -9.36
C LYS A 99 -10.15 -0.87 -7.83
N MET A 100 -9.02 -0.70 -7.16
CA MET A 100 -8.91 -0.71 -5.70
C MET A 100 -9.38 0.58 -5.03
N ARG A 101 -9.56 1.66 -5.80
CA ARG A 101 -10.12 2.92 -5.33
C ARG A 101 -11.66 2.84 -5.40
N PRO A 102 -12.38 2.68 -4.28
CA PRO A 102 -13.85 2.62 -4.26
C PRO A 102 -14.49 3.95 -4.68
#